data_AF-A0A937VTC7-F1
#
_entry.id   AF-A0A937VTC7-F1
#
_cell.length_a   1.000
_cell.length_b   1.000
_cell.length_c   1.000
_cell.angle_alpha   90.00
_cell.angle_beta   90.00
_cell.angle_gamma   90.00
#
_symmetry.space_group_name_H-M   'P 1'
#
loop_
_entity.id
_entity.type
_entity.pdbx_description
1 polymer ?
#
loop_
_entity_poly.entity_id
_entity_poly.type
_entity_poly.pdbx_seq_one_letter_code
_entity_poly.pdbx_strand_id
1 'polypeptide(L)'
;MKKLADLSPQEIAPLLEDAYRNIASHSGLWFGNACDEFGLEEAIRLDQLAWKAGFPIRSGRVLATLGLKEGKSVSTLFSDWSKEQLIAMLEDLAKNWLAADGAWFQAVESSHSMALAKKLNDAAWSKFTVIEAKRIMERLQLPQDGGLLALGQALEFRLYARINKQETLWQGKDKLVFRMNDCRVQSARERKGMATYPCKSAGIVEYSYFALTIDPRIQTRCIGCPPDPHPPEYYCAWEFQLG
;
A
#
# COMPACT_ATOMS: atom_id res chain seq x y z
N MET A 1 3.45 0.36 20.66
CA MET A 1 3.69 -0.14 19.28
C MET A 1 4.99 0.48 18.80
N LYS A 2 5.89 -0.31 18.22
CA LYS A 2 7.10 0.19 17.57
C LYS A 2 6.72 1.03 16.35
N LYS A 3 7.45 2.11 16.11
CA LYS A 3 7.39 2.93 14.90
C LYS A 3 8.65 2.73 14.08
N LEU A 4 8.61 3.13 12.81
CA LEU A 4 9.80 3.10 11.95
C LEU A 4 10.98 3.90 12.55
N ALA A 5 10.66 5.02 13.22
CA ALA A 5 11.64 5.85 13.92
C ALA A 5 12.28 5.15 15.14
N ASP A 6 11.77 4.02 15.59
CA ASP A 6 12.34 3.24 16.69
C ASP A 6 13.33 2.17 16.19
N LEU A 7 13.37 1.89 14.88
CA LEU A 7 14.18 0.82 14.29
C LEU A 7 15.63 1.26 14.03
N SER A 8 16.55 0.32 14.16
CA SER A 8 17.94 0.47 13.70
C SER A 8 18.05 0.43 12.17
N PRO A 9 19.14 0.94 11.56
CA PRO A 9 19.40 0.77 10.13
C PRO A 9 19.30 -0.68 9.66
N GLN A 10 19.80 -1.63 10.46
CA GLN A 10 19.80 -3.06 10.16
C GLN A 10 18.38 -3.66 10.15
N GLU A 11 17.45 -3.10 10.94
CA GLU A 11 16.04 -3.48 10.92
C GLU A 11 15.27 -2.81 9.78
N ILE A 12 15.71 -1.65 9.29
CA ILE A 12 15.04 -0.92 8.19
C ILE A 12 15.47 -1.45 6.82
N ALA A 13 16.73 -1.80 6.62
CA ALA A 13 17.23 -2.23 5.32
C ALA A 13 16.40 -3.39 4.70
N PRO A 14 15.99 -4.43 5.45
CA PRO A 14 15.13 -5.48 4.91
C PRO A 14 13.72 -5.02 4.52
N LEU A 15 13.21 -3.91 5.09
CA LEU A 15 11.93 -3.32 4.67
C LEU A 15 12.01 -2.73 3.26
N LEU A 16 13.19 -2.31 2.80
CA LEU A 16 13.39 -1.85 1.42
C LEU A 16 13.21 -3.01 0.43
N GLU A 17 13.73 -4.18 0.76
CA GLU A 17 13.53 -5.40 -0.03
C GLU A 17 12.04 -5.77 -0.08
N ASP A 18 11.35 -5.74 1.05
CA ASP A 18 9.92 -6.02 1.10
C ASP A 18 9.10 -4.99 0.30
N ALA A 19 9.47 -3.71 0.35
CA ALA A 19 8.84 -2.68 -0.47
C ALA A 19 9.03 -2.94 -1.96
N TYR A 20 10.23 -3.34 -2.39
CA TYR A 20 10.50 -3.72 -3.78
C TYR A 20 9.67 -4.94 -4.20
N ARG A 21 9.67 -5.99 -3.37
CA ARG A 21 8.85 -7.19 -3.58
C ARG A 21 7.36 -6.84 -3.64
N ASN A 22 6.89 -5.87 -2.85
CA ASN A 22 5.50 -5.40 -2.87
C ASN A 22 5.17 -4.70 -4.20
N ILE A 23 6.05 -3.85 -4.73
CA ILE A 23 5.89 -3.24 -6.06
C ILE A 23 5.76 -4.32 -7.14
N ALA A 24 6.68 -5.28 -7.14
CA ALA A 24 6.70 -6.35 -8.13
C ALA A 24 5.45 -7.25 -8.04
N SER A 25 5.11 -7.72 -6.84
CA SER A 25 3.92 -8.54 -6.62
C SER A 25 2.64 -7.80 -7.00
N HIS A 26 2.48 -6.53 -6.61
CA HIS A 26 1.26 -5.79 -6.92
C HIS A 26 1.10 -5.51 -8.42
N SER A 27 2.19 -5.14 -9.11
CA SER A 27 2.17 -4.94 -10.56
C SER A 27 1.89 -6.24 -11.31
N GLY A 28 2.46 -7.36 -10.84
CA GLY A 28 2.19 -8.69 -11.40
C GLY A 28 0.74 -9.14 -11.20
N LEU A 29 0.11 -8.77 -10.08
CA LEU A 29 -1.31 -9.02 -9.84
C LEU A 29 -2.21 -8.23 -10.81
N TRP A 30 -1.87 -6.96 -11.06
CA TRP A 30 -2.54 -6.15 -12.08
C TRP A 30 -2.44 -6.79 -13.46
N PHE A 31 -1.22 -7.15 -13.88
CA PHE A 31 -0.99 -7.81 -15.16
C PHE A 31 -1.75 -9.14 -15.27
N GLY A 32 -1.67 -9.99 -14.25
CA GLY A 32 -2.37 -11.28 -14.22
C GLY A 32 -3.89 -11.13 -14.31
N ASN A 33 -4.47 -10.21 -13.54
CA ASN A 33 -5.91 -9.95 -13.59
C ASN A 33 -6.34 -9.38 -14.96
N ALA A 34 -5.48 -8.57 -15.61
CA ALA A 34 -5.73 -8.08 -16.96
C ALA A 34 -5.66 -9.20 -18.01
N CYS A 35 -4.72 -10.15 -17.86
CA CYS A 35 -4.67 -11.35 -18.71
C CYS A 35 -5.95 -12.18 -18.57
N ASP A 36 -6.42 -12.39 -17.34
CA ASP A 36 -7.62 -13.17 -17.07
C ASP A 36 -8.88 -12.48 -17.64
N GLU A 37 -8.96 -11.15 -17.58
CA GLU A 37 -10.13 -10.40 -18.03
C GLU A 37 -10.16 -10.15 -19.55
N PHE A 38 -9.01 -9.80 -20.14
CA PHE A 38 -8.93 -9.26 -21.50
C PHE A 38 -8.09 -10.11 -22.46
N GLY A 39 -7.38 -11.13 -21.96
CA GLY A 39 -6.39 -11.88 -22.72
C GLY A 39 -5.02 -11.21 -22.76
N LEU A 40 -4.01 -11.98 -23.18
CA LEU A 40 -2.60 -11.59 -23.08
C LEU A 40 -2.24 -10.35 -23.90
N GLU A 41 -2.70 -10.25 -25.15
CA GLU A 41 -2.35 -9.13 -26.04
C GLU A 41 -2.80 -7.78 -25.48
N GLU A 42 -4.03 -7.73 -24.96
CA GLU A 42 -4.55 -6.51 -24.36
C GLU A 42 -3.88 -6.20 -23.03
N ALA A 43 -3.57 -7.22 -22.21
CA ALA A 43 -2.81 -7.03 -20.98
C ALA A 43 -1.40 -6.44 -21.24
N ILE A 44 -0.71 -6.90 -22.30
CA ILE A 44 0.59 -6.33 -22.72
C ILE A 44 0.42 -4.87 -23.15
N ARG A 45 -0.65 -4.54 -23.89
CA ARG A 45 -0.91 -3.15 -24.30
C ARG A 45 -1.17 -2.24 -23.10
N LEU A 46 -1.98 -2.71 -22.14
CA LEU A 46 -2.27 -1.97 -20.90
C LEU A 46 -1.02 -1.80 -20.02
N ASP A 47 -0.18 -2.83 -19.91
CA ASP A 47 1.11 -2.75 -19.22
C ASP A 47 1.99 -1.65 -19.85
N GLN A 48 2.12 -1.63 -21.18
CA GLN A 48 2.89 -0.59 -21.87
C GLN A 48 2.35 0.82 -21.60
N LEU A 49 1.02 1.00 -21.55
CA LEU A 49 0.42 2.28 -21.19
C LEU A 49 0.74 2.68 -19.75
N ALA A 50 0.56 1.76 -18.81
CA ALA A 50 0.87 1.98 -17.40
C ALA A 50 2.36 2.31 -17.19
N TRP A 51 3.26 1.62 -17.91
CA TRP A 51 4.70 1.91 -17.89
C TRP A 51 5.01 3.28 -18.46
N LYS A 52 4.47 3.66 -19.61
CA LYS A 52 4.73 4.98 -20.21
C LYS A 52 4.27 6.12 -19.30
N ALA A 53 3.11 5.98 -18.66
CA ALA A 53 2.59 6.97 -17.72
C ALA A 53 3.39 7.01 -16.39
N GLY A 54 3.76 5.84 -15.86
CA GLY A 54 4.36 5.72 -14.53
C GLY A 54 5.89 5.77 -14.49
N PHE A 55 6.59 5.43 -15.57
CA PHE A 55 8.06 5.32 -15.57
C PHE A 55 8.77 6.65 -15.32
N PRO A 56 8.44 7.77 -16.00
CA PRO A 56 9.11 9.05 -15.75
C PRO A 56 8.96 9.53 -14.30
N ILE A 57 7.80 9.28 -13.69
CA ILE A 57 7.50 9.64 -12.30
C ILE A 57 8.31 8.77 -11.33
N ARG A 58 8.51 7.49 -11.65
CA ARG A 58 9.21 6.52 -10.80
C ARG A 58 10.73 6.60 -10.92
N SER A 59 11.26 6.78 -12.15
CA SER A 59 12.70 6.83 -12.41
C SER A 59 13.36 8.08 -11.84
N GLY A 60 12.69 9.24 -11.93
CA GLY A 60 13.18 10.49 -11.33
C GLY A 60 13.35 10.42 -9.81
N ARG A 61 12.56 9.58 -9.12
CA ARG A 61 12.64 9.40 -7.65
C ARG A 61 13.80 8.50 -7.25
N VAL A 62 13.97 7.37 -7.94
CA VAL A 62 15.07 6.44 -7.66
C VAL A 62 16.43 7.09 -7.94
N LEU A 63 16.54 7.88 -9.02
CA LEU A 63 17.77 8.58 -9.39
C LEU A 63 18.09 9.78 -8.47
N ALA A 64 17.09 10.42 -7.86
CA ALA A 64 17.31 11.48 -6.88
C ALA A 64 17.91 10.95 -5.57
N THR A 65 17.55 9.72 -5.20
CA THR A 65 17.97 9.08 -3.94
C THR A 65 19.28 8.32 -4.09
N LEU A 66 19.58 7.80 -5.28
CA LEU A 66 20.81 7.09 -5.58
C LEU A 66 21.85 8.04 -6.20
N GLY A 67 22.67 8.65 -5.35
CA GLY A 67 23.99 9.13 -5.74
C GLY A 67 24.88 7.93 -6.09
N LEU A 68 24.61 7.30 -7.24
CA LEU A 68 25.28 6.10 -7.74
C LEU A 68 26.78 6.35 -7.87
N LYS A 69 27.54 6.05 -6.81
CA LYS A 69 28.97 5.83 -6.90
C LYS A 69 29.20 4.45 -7.49
N GLU A 70 29.95 4.41 -8.59
CA GLU A 70 30.26 3.21 -9.37
C GLU A 70 30.81 2.07 -8.49
N GLY A 71 30.35 0.84 -8.74
CA GLY A 71 30.98 -0.38 -8.23
C GLY A 71 30.31 -1.13 -7.07
N LYS A 72 29.12 -0.71 -6.59
CA LYS A 72 28.39 -1.43 -5.52
C LYS A 72 27.34 -2.42 -6.05
N SER A 73 27.25 -3.59 -5.43
CA SER A 73 26.18 -4.58 -5.62
C SER A 73 24.88 -4.08 -4.97
N VAL A 74 23.71 -4.48 -5.49
CA VAL A 74 22.39 -4.17 -4.86
C VAL A 74 22.34 -4.63 -3.39
N SER A 75 23.06 -5.70 -3.04
CA SER A 75 23.15 -6.21 -1.66
C SER A 75 24.02 -5.35 -0.72
N THR A 76 24.93 -4.54 -1.26
CA THR A 76 25.85 -3.67 -0.50
C THR A 76 25.56 -2.19 -0.69
N LEU A 77 24.52 -1.87 -1.47
CA LEU A 77 24.14 -0.51 -1.81
C LEU A 77 23.73 0.31 -0.57
N PHE A 78 23.17 -0.36 0.45
CA PHE A 78 22.60 0.25 1.65
C PHE A 78 23.46 0.09 2.92
N SER A 79 24.60 -0.59 2.86
CA SER A 79 25.41 -0.90 4.06
C SER A 79 25.94 0.35 4.79
N ASP A 80 26.11 1.44 4.04
CA ASP A 80 26.73 2.68 4.52
C ASP A 80 25.70 3.82 4.68
N TRP A 81 24.41 3.51 4.56
CA TRP A 81 23.35 4.51 4.59
C TRP A 81 22.94 4.84 6.01
N SER A 82 22.72 6.12 6.28
CA SER A 82 22.12 6.56 7.54
C SER A 82 20.68 6.06 7.64
N LYS A 83 20.17 6.00 8.88
CA LYS A 83 18.77 5.66 9.15
C LYS A 83 17.80 6.53 8.35
N GLU A 84 18.08 7.83 8.28
CA GLU A 84 17.27 8.83 7.57
C GLU A 84 17.25 8.55 6.06
N GLN A 85 18.40 8.17 5.49
CA GLN A 85 18.49 7.80 4.07
C GLN A 85 17.68 6.52 3.76
N LEU A 86 17.74 5.52 4.64
CA LEU A 86 16.95 4.30 4.49
C LEU A 86 15.45 4.57 4.60
N ILE A 87 15.03 5.41 5.55
CA ILE A 87 13.63 5.82 5.69
C ILE A 87 13.17 6.58 4.45
N ALA A 88 13.95 7.54 3.96
CA ALA A 88 13.62 8.32 2.77
C ALA A 88 13.45 7.41 1.53
N MET A 89 14.33 6.41 1.37
CA MET A 89 14.21 5.44 0.29
C MET A 89 12.97 4.55 0.42
N LEU A 90 12.62 4.13 1.64
CA LEU A 90 11.40 3.37 1.88
C LEU A 90 10.16 4.20 1.50
N GLU A 91 10.14 5.49 1.84
CA GLU A 91 9.08 6.41 1.43
C GLU A 91 9.01 6.57 -0.09
N ASP A 92 10.15 6.67 -0.77
CA ASP A 92 10.18 6.78 -2.24
C ASP A 92 9.72 5.50 -2.92
N LEU A 93 10.09 4.33 -2.40
CA LEU A 93 9.55 3.05 -2.84
C LEU A 93 8.03 2.98 -2.62
N ALA A 94 7.52 3.42 -1.47
CA ALA A 94 6.08 3.48 -1.21
C ALA A 94 5.36 4.44 -2.17
N LYS A 95 5.93 5.62 -2.46
CA LYS A 95 5.39 6.55 -3.48
C LYS A 95 5.42 5.94 -4.87
N ASN A 96 6.43 5.12 -5.19
CA ASN A 96 6.58 4.44 -6.48
C ASN A 96 5.58 3.30 -6.64
N TRP A 97 5.36 2.53 -5.58
CA TRP A 97 4.31 1.53 -5.51
C TRP A 97 2.94 2.14 -5.80
N LEU A 98 2.57 3.23 -5.10
CA LEU A 98 1.27 3.88 -5.33
C LEU A 98 1.16 4.49 -6.74
N ALA A 99 2.25 5.02 -7.27
CA ALA A 99 2.27 5.54 -8.64
C ALA A 99 2.07 4.43 -9.69
N ALA A 100 2.66 3.24 -9.46
CA ALA A 100 2.48 2.08 -10.33
C ALA A 100 1.03 1.60 -10.30
N ASP A 101 0.44 1.49 -9.10
CA ASP A 101 -0.96 1.11 -8.90
C ASP A 101 -1.91 2.09 -9.62
N GLY A 102 -1.72 3.40 -9.42
CA GLY A 102 -2.53 4.42 -10.09
C GLY A 102 -2.36 4.45 -11.61
N ALA A 103 -1.17 4.14 -12.13
CA ALA A 103 -0.91 4.09 -13.57
C ALA A 103 -1.63 2.90 -14.23
N TRP A 104 -1.62 1.73 -13.57
CA TRP A 104 -2.42 0.57 -13.99
C TRP A 104 -3.91 0.88 -13.97
N PHE A 105 -4.41 1.47 -12.89
CA PHE A 105 -5.81 1.86 -12.78
C PHE A 105 -6.23 2.77 -13.94
N GLN A 106 -5.45 3.82 -14.22
CA GLN A 106 -5.74 4.78 -15.30
C GLN A 106 -5.65 4.15 -16.69
N ALA A 107 -4.71 3.22 -16.91
CA ALA A 107 -4.60 2.51 -18.19
C ALA A 107 -5.87 1.71 -18.49
N VAL A 108 -6.39 0.97 -17.50
CA VAL A 108 -7.64 0.20 -17.63
C VAL A 108 -8.85 1.13 -17.75
N GLU A 109 -8.92 2.18 -16.92
CA GLU A 109 -10.04 3.13 -16.91
C GLU A 109 -10.19 3.82 -18.28
N SER A 110 -9.09 4.34 -18.81
CA SER A 110 -9.08 5.07 -20.09
C SER A 110 -9.28 4.17 -21.32
N SER A 111 -8.87 2.90 -21.23
CA SER A 111 -9.02 1.95 -22.34
C SER A 111 -10.37 1.24 -22.36
N HIS A 112 -10.98 1.04 -21.19
CA HIS A 112 -12.20 0.25 -21.05
C HIS A 112 -13.28 1.01 -20.27
N SER A 113 -13.21 1.01 -18.94
CA SER A 113 -14.16 1.72 -18.09
C SER A 113 -13.70 1.79 -16.64
N MET A 114 -14.26 2.73 -15.88
CA MET A 114 -14.14 2.81 -14.43
C MET A 114 -14.57 1.50 -13.74
N ALA A 115 -15.65 0.86 -14.21
CA ALA A 115 -16.15 -0.37 -13.61
C ALA A 115 -15.14 -1.51 -13.71
N LEU A 116 -14.50 -1.67 -14.88
CA LEU A 116 -13.45 -2.67 -15.08
C LEU A 116 -12.16 -2.34 -14.33
N ALA A 117 -11.76 -1.06 -14.31
CA ALA A 117 -10.61 -0.63 -13.52
C ALA A 117 -10.79 -0.96 -12.03
N LYS A 118 -11.99 -0.70 -11.49
CA LYS A 118 -12.34 -1.07 -10.11
C LYS A 118 -12.37 -2.59 -9.88
N LYS A 119 -12.92 -3.36 -10.82
CA LYS A 119 -12.93 -4.83 -10.75
C LYS A 119 -11.51 -5.40 -10.62
N LEU A 120 -10.61 -4.98 -11.51
CA LEU A 120 -9.22 -5.45 -11.51
C LEU A 120 -8.45 -4.96 -10.28
N ASN A 121 -8.69 -3.71 -9.85
CA ASN A 121 -8.14 -3.16 -8.63
C ASN A 121 -8.53 -4.00 -7.41
N ASP A 122 -9.82 -4.25 -7.21
CA ASP A 122 -10.33 -4.97 -6.05
C ASP A 122 -9.82 -6.43 -6.04
N ALA A 123 -9.71 -7.04 -7.22
CA ALA A 123 -9.09 -8.35 -7.39
C ALA A 123 -7.59 -8.35 -7.04
N ALA A 124 -6.83 -7.32 -7.41
CA ALA A 124 -5.42 -7.18 -7.05
C ALA A 124 -5.26 -7.00 -5.54
N TRP A 125 -6.06 -6.12 -4.94
CA TRP A 125 -6.08 -5.85 -3.50
C TRP A 125 -6.40 -7.08 -2.67
N SER A 126 -7.30 -7.95 -3.12
CA SER A 126 -7.65 -9.20 -2.43
C SER A 126 -6.45 -10.13 -2.19
N LYS A 127 -5.44 -10.09 -3.07
CA LYS A 127 -4.23 -10.91 -2.95
C LYS A 127 -3.08 -10.10 -2.34
N PHE A 128 -2.92 -8.85 -2.76
CA PHE A 128 -1.80 -8.00 -2.33
C PHE A 128 -1.82 -7.74 -0.83
N THR A 129 -2.98 -7.44 -0.24
CA THR A 129 -3.10 -7.13 1.19
C THR A 129 -2.65 -8.30 2.08
N VAL A 130 -2.95 -9.54 1.67
CA VAL A 130 -2.54 -10.77 2.35
C VAL A 130 -1.03 -10.97 2.24
N ILE A 131 -0.45 -10.72 1.07
CA ILE A 131 1.00 -10.80 0.84
C ILE A 131 1.72 -9.77 1.71
N GLU A 132 1.25 -8.52 1.72
CA GLU A 132 1.83 -7.45 2.53
C GLU A 132 1.75 -7.78 4.04
N ALA A 133 0.58 -8.23 4.52
CA ALA A 133 0.38 -8.63 5.91
C ALA A 133 1.37 -9.71 6.35
N LYS A 134 1.49 -10.80 5.56
CA LYS A 134 2.41 -11.90 5.87
C LYS A 134 3.87 -11.46 5.93
N ARG A 135 4.31 -10.61 4.99
CA ARG A 135 5.67 -10.06 4.98
C ARG A 135 5.93 -9.20 6.22
N ILE A 136 4.97 -8.37 6.62
CA ILE A 136 5.07 -7.54 7.83
C ILE A 136 5.14 -8.43 9.08
N MET A 137 4.26 -9.44 9.18
CA MET A 137 4.27 -10.38 10.31
C MET A 137 5.61 -11.10 10.43
N GLU A 138 6.13 -11.64 9.33
CA GLU A 138 7.44 -12.30 9.30
C GLU A 138 8.56 -11.35 9.72
N ARG A 139 8.57 -10.14 9.16
CA ARG A 139 9.62 -9.14 9.42
C ARG A 139 9.65 -8.68 10.87
N LEU A 140 8.49 -8.51 11.49
CA LEU A 140 8.35 -8.04 12.85
C LEU A 140 8.21 -9.18 13.86
N GLN A 141 8.25 -10.44 13.42
CA GLN A 141 8.01 -11.63 14.22
C GLN A 141 6.69 -11.53 15.01
N LEU A 142 5.64 -11.03 14.36
CA LEU A 142 4.31 -10.96 14.98
C LEU A 142 3.74 -12.37 15.13
N PRO A 143 3.11 -12.70 16.27
CA PRO A 143 2.48 -13.99 16.44
C PRO A 143 1.30 -14.13 15.48
N GLN A 144 1.11 -15.33 14.97
CA GLN A 144 -0.16 -15.73 14.37
C GLN A 144 -1.25 -15.64 15.44
N ASP A 145 -2.44 -15.17 15.05
CA ASP A 145 -3.58 -14.96 15.95
C ASP A 145 -3.25 -13.98 17.09
N GLY A 146 -2.38 -13.00 16.82
CA GLY A 146 -1.92 -11.99 17.77
C GLY A 146 -2.95 -10.92 18.13
N GLY A 147 -4.18 -11.04 17.64
CA GLY A 147 -5.28 -10.12 17.89
C GLY A 147 -5.01 -8.68 17.45
N LEU A 148 -5.72 -7.74 18.07
CA LEU A 148 -5.68 -6.33 17.71
C LEU A 148 -4.31 -5.68 17.94
N LEU A 149 -3.51 -6.20 18.88
CA LEU A 149 -2.16 -5.67 19.14
C LEU A 149 -1.22 -5.95 17.95
N ALA A 150 -1.27 -7.17 17.41
CA ALA A 150 -0.55 -7.50 16.19
C ALA A 150 -1.08 -6.71 14.99
N LEU A 151 -2.40 -6.55 14.87
CA LEU A 151 -3.00 -5.74 13.80
C LEU A 151 -2.55 -4.28 13.84
N GLY A 152 -2.65 -3.63 15.01
CA GLY A 152 -2.21 -2.26 15.20
C GLY A 152 -0.73 -2.08 14.88
N GLN A 153 0.11 -3.03 15.31
CA GLN A 153 1.53 -3.03 14.99
C GLN A 153 1.79 -3.21 13.49
N ALA A 154 1.03 -4.06 12.80
CA ALA A 154 1.18 -4.32 11.37
C ALA A 154 0.73 -3.12 10.51
N LEU A 155 -0.35 -2.43 10.90
CA LEU A 155 -0.86 -1.23 10.21
C LEU A 155 0.19 -0.10 10.13
N GLU A 156 1.07 0.03 11.13
CA GLU A 156 2.16 1.01 11.16
C GLU A 156 3.27 0.75 10.12
N PHE A 157 3.36 -0.49 9.63
CA PHE A 157 4.43 -0.98 8.76
C PHE A 157 4.02 -1.21 7.31
N ARG A 158 2.77 -0.91 6.97
CA ARG A 158 2.29 -0.92 5.58
C ARG A 158 2.96 0.16 4.74
N LEU A 159 3.02 -0.03 3.42
CA LEU A 159 3.50 1.03 2.52
C LEU A 159 2.65 2.30 2.63
N TYR A 160 1.34 2.16 2.86
CA TYR A 160 0.46 3.31 3.08
C TYR A 160 0.88 4.18 4.28
N ALA A 161 1.39 3.57 5.35
CA ALA A 161 1.85 4.30 6.53
C ALA A 161 3.04 5.23 6.24
N ARG A 162 3.72 5.05 5.10
CA ARG A 162 4.88 5.86 4.67
C ARG A 162 4.49 7.07 3.83
N ILE A 163 3.28 7.11 3.29
CA ILE A 163 2.86 8.13 2.31
C ILE A 163 1.59 8.87 2.69
N ASN A 164 0.93 8.43 3.76
CA ASN A 164 -0.30 8.97 4.29
C ASN A 164 -0.15 9.33 5.77
N LYS A 165 -1.05 10.19 6.28
CA LYS A 165 -1.20 10.41 7.72
C LYS A 165 -2.33 9.51 8.23
N GLN A 166 -2.04 8.72 9.25
CA GLN A 166 -2.97 7.76 9.82
C GLN A 166 -2.83 7.67 11.34
N GLU A 167 -3.89 7.20 12.00
CA GLU A 167 -3.91 6.98 13.44
C GLU A 167 -4.69 5.71 13.80
N THR A 168 -4.39 5.19 14.99
CA THR A 168 -5.11 4.09 15.61
C THR A 168 -5.63 4.52 16.98
N LEU A 169 -6.94 4.35 17.20
CA LEU A 169 -7.65 4.74 18.40
C LEU A 169 -8.18 3.49 19.09
N TRP A 170 -7.71 3.24 20.31
CA TRP A 170 -8.11 2.08 21.10
C TRP A 170 -9.37 2.37 21.90
N GLN A 171 -10.37 1.50 21.79
CA GLN A 171 -11.61 1.57 22.57
C GLN A 171 -11.68 0.33 23.46
N GLY A 172 -11.06 0.40 24.64
CA GLY A 172 -10.93 -0.78 25.50
C GLY A 172 -9.87 -1.76 24.99
N LYS A 173 -10.11 -3.06 25.18
CA LYS A 173 -9.13 -4.14 24.86
C LYS A 173 -9.46 -4.90 23.57
N ASP A 174 -10.71 -4.84 23.15
CA ASP A 174 -11.32 -5.67 22.11
C ASP A 174 -11.72 -4.87 20.87
N LYS A 175 -11.45 -3.56 20.83
CA LYS A 175 -11.78 -2.70 19.69
C LYS A 175 -10.67 -1.70 19.34
N LEU A 176 -10.37 -1.64 18.06
CA LEU A 176 -9.40 -0.74 17.43
C LEU A 176 -10.07 0.01 16.28
N VAL A 177 -10.00 1.35 16.29
CA VAL A 177 -10.44 2.18 15.17
C VAL A 177 -9.22 2.73 14.46
N PHE A 178 -9.05 2.39 13.19
CA PHE A 178 -8.04 2.95 12.31
C PHE A 178 -8.63 4.08 11.48
N ARG A 179 -7.91 5.20 11.36
CA ARG A 179 -8.32 6.35 10.54
C ARG A 179 -7.20 6.76 9.60
N MET A 180 -7.56 6.98 8.34
CA MET A 180 -6.70 7.60 7.35
C MET A 180 -6.96 9.10 7.34
N ASN A 181 -6.23 9.83 8.17
CA ASN A 181 -6.40 11.28 8.35
C ASN A 181 -6.08 12.07 7.06
N ASP A 182 -5.03 11.68 6.34
CA ASP A 182 -4.70 12.25 5.03
C ASP A 182 -4.34 11.12 4.05
N CYS A 183 -5.11 10.99 2.99
CA CYS A 183 -4.89 10.02 1.93
C CYS A 183 -4.28 10.70 0.71
N ARG A 184 -3.05 10.31 0.36
CA ARG A 184 -2.32 10.87 -0.79
C ARG A 184 -3.12 10.83 -2.10
N VAL A 185 -3.93 9.80 -2.33
CA VAL A 185 -4.79 9.68 -3.51
C VAL A 185 -5.88 10.74 -3.48
N GLN A 186 -6.62 10.87 -2.38
CA GLN A 186 -7.72 11.83 -2.27
C GLN A 186 -7.18 13.27 -2.31
N SER A 187 -6.15 13.57 -1.53
CA SER A 187 -5.51 14.89 -1.52
C SER A 187 -4.92 15.28 -2.89
N ALA A 188 -4.45 14.31 -3.68
CA ALA A 188 -4.03 14.58 -5.05
C ALA A 188 -5.20 14.90 -6.00
N ARG A 189 -6.38 14.31 -5.78
CA ARG A 189 -7.59 14.58 -6.55
C ARG A 189 -8.19 15.94 -6.18
N GLU A 190 -8.24 16.26 -4.90
CA GLU A 190 -8.69 17.58 -4.41
C GLU A 190 -7.84 18.71 -4.98
N ARG A 191 -6.50 18.59 -4.95
CA ARG A 191 -5.60 19.58 -5.58
C ARG A 191 -5.84 19.77 -7.09
N LYS A 192 -6.43 18.78 -7.75
CA LYS A 192 -6.77 18.79 -9.18
C LYS A 192 -8.24 19.17 -9.43
N GLY A 193 -9.01 19.51 -8.39
CA GLY A 193 -10.45 19.79 -8.51
C GLY A 193 -11.27 18.57 -8.96
N MET A 194 -10.76 17.36 -8.76
CA MET A 194 -11.45 16.12 -9.15
C MET A 194 -12.33 15.61 -8.01
N ALA A 195 -13.47 15.00 -8.35
CA ALA A 195 -14.29 14.29 -7.37
C ALA A 195 -13.49 13.21 -6.63
N THR A 196 -13.79 12.98 -5.35
CA THR A 196 -13.15 11.95 -4.51
C THR A 196 -13.22 10.58 -5.19
N TYR A 197 -12.14 9.81 -5.10
CA TYR A 197 -12.12 8.45 -5.66
C TYR A 197 -12.99 7.51 -4.81
N PRO A 198 -13.98 6.79 -5.38
CA PRO A 198 -14.85 5.88 -4.62
C PRO A 198 -14.13 4.57 -4.25
N CYS A 199 -13.22 4.64 -3.26
CA CYS A 199 -12.34 3.53 -2.84
C CYS A 199 -12.96 2.55 -1.84
N LYS A 200 -14.20 2.75 -1.38
CA LYS A 200 -14.84 1.89 -0.37
C LYS A 200 -14.82 0.40 -0.69
N SER A 201 -15.08 -0.01 -1.94
CA SER A 201 -15.06 -1.42 -2.34
C SER A 201 -13.69 -2.07 -2.14
N ALA A 202 -12.64 -1.40 -2.65
CA ALA A 202 -11.25 -1.80 -2.44
C ALA A 202 -10.89 -1.82 -0.96
N GLY A 203 -11.27 -0.80 -0.20
CA GLY A 203 -11.01 -0.71 1.23
C GLY A 203 -11.63 -1.85 2.02
N ILE A 204 -12.87 -2.26 1.71
CA ILE A 204 -13.52 -3.39 2.38
C ILE A 204 -12.68 -4.66 2.18
N VAL A 205 -12.26 -4.94 0.96
CA VAL A 205 -11.40 -6.09 0.63
C VAL A 205 -10.06 -5.98 1.35
N GLU A 206 -9.39 -4.84 1.18
CA GLU A 206 -8.07 -4.55 1.71
C GLU A 206 -7.99 -4.74 3.22
N TYR A 207 -8.81 -4.01 3.98
CA TYR A 207 -8.72 -4.01 5.45
C TYR A 207 -9.32 -5.27 6.07
N SER A 208 -10.33 -5.90 5.45
CA SER A 208 -10.86 -7.17 5.96
C SER A 208 -9.85 -8.29 5.79
N TYR A 209 -9.27 -8.44 4.61
CA TYR A 209 -8.33 -9.54 4.36
C TYR A 209 -6.98 -9.29 5.03
N PHE A 210 -6.55 -8.03 5.19
CA PHE A 210 -5.39 -7.70 6.03
C PHE A 210 -5.61 -8.18 7.46
N ALA A 211 -6.73 -7.79 8.08
CA ALA A 211 -7.03 -8.15 9.46
C ALA A 211 -7.18 -9.67 9.65
N LEU A 212 -7.92 -10.35 8.77
CA LEU A 212 -8.07 -11.81 8.79
C LEU A 212 -6.74 -12.55 8.64
N THR A 213 -5.78 -11.98 7.90
CA THR A 213 -4.45 -12.58 7.74
C THR A 213 -3.63 -12.48 9.02
N ILE A 214 -3.80 -11.41 9.80
CA ILE A 214 -3.17 -11.27 11.12
C ILE A 214 -3.82 -12.21 12.14
N ASP A 215 -5.15 -12.22 12.18
CA ASP A 215 -5.94 -13.04 13.09
C ASP A 215 -7.35 -13.25 12.50
N PRO A 216 -7.76 -14.51 12.21
CA PRO A 216 -9.02 -14.81 11.54
C PRO A 216 -10.25 -14.51 12.40
N ARG A 217 -10.09 -14.23 13.70
CA ARG A 217 -11.18 -13.85 14.61
C ARG A 217 -11.53 -12.36 14.52
N ILE A 218 -10.68 -11.54 13.89
CA ILE A 218 -10.92 -10.11 13.77
C ILE A 218 -12.05 -9.85 12.77
N GLN A 219 -13.08 -9.14 13.24
CA GLN A 219 -14.14 -8.62 12.40
C GLN A 219 -13.82 -7.18 12.01
N THR A 220 -13.98 -6.87 10.72
CA THR A 220 -13.71 -5.55 10.16
C THR A 220 -15.02 -4.88 9.74
N ARG A 221 -15.21 -3.62 10.14
CA ARG A 221 -16.37 -2.80 9.77
C ARG A 221 -15.92 -1.45 9.23
N CYS A 222 -16.43 -1.08 8.06
CA CYS A 222 -16.25 0.27 7.51
C CYS A 222 -17.07 1.28 8.35
N ILE A 223 -16.42 2.28 8.91
CA ILE A 223 -17.10 3.42 9.56
C ILE A 223 -17.47 4.46 8.50
N GLY A 224 -16.57 4.73 7.56
CA GLY A 224 -16.80 5.62 6.43
C GLY A 224 -15.64 5.56 5.46
N CYS A 225 -15.92 5.63 4.16
CA CYS A 225 -14.91 5.66 3.11
C CYS A 225 -15.56 6.19 1.82
N PRO A 226 -14.89 7.05 1.02
CA PRO A 226 -15.45 7.56 -0.21
C PRO A 226 -16.02 6.44 -1.09
N PRO A 227 -17.24 6.63 -1.65
CA PRO A 227 -17.94 7.90 -1.80
C PRO A 227 -18.83 8.30 -0.61
N ASP A 228 -18.79 7.57 0.51
CA ASP A 228 -19.52 7.99 1.71
C ASP A 228 -19.06 9.40 2.15
N PRO A 229 -19.98 10.23 2.69
CA PRO A 229 -19.58 11.43 3.40
C PRO A 229 -18.63 11.09 4.56
N HIS A 230 -17.62 11.92 4.75
CA HIS A 230 -16.69 11.80 5.86
C HIS A 230 -16.48 13.17 6.51
N PRO A 231 -16.11 13.20 7.80
CA PRO A 231 -15.83 14.45 8.46
C PRO A 231 -14.41 14.94 8.11
N PRO A 232 -14.02 16.18 8.46
CA PRO A 232 -12.71 16.74 8.08
C PRO A 232 -11.50 16.01 8.66
N GLU A 233 -11.67 15.21 9.72
CA GLU A 233 -10.56 14.58 10.45
C GLU A 233 -9.99 13.34 9.76
N TYR A 234 -10.74 12.72 8.85
CA TYR A 234 -10.30 11.54 8.10
C TYR A 234 -11.04 11.36 6.77
N TYR A 235 -10.35 10.77 5.80
CA TYR A 235 -10.98 10.30 4.55
C TYR A 235 -11.68 8.96 4.75
N CYS A 236 -11.02 8.00 5.40
CA CYS A 236 -11.64 6.72 5.71
C CYS A 236 -11.33 6.25 7.13
N ALA A 237 -12.25 5.47 7.69
CA ALA A 237 -12.16 4.92 9.03
C ALA A 237 -12.70 3.48 9.07
N TRP A 238 -12.00 2.63 9.81
CA TRP A 238 -12.25 1.20 9.90
C TRP A 238 -12.22 0.77 11.36
N GLU A 239 -13.25 0.06 11.79
CA GLU A 239 -13.31 -0.57 13.10
C GLU A 239 -12.89 -2.03 12.96
N PHE A 240 -12.05 -2.47 13.88
CA PHE A 240 -11.66 -3.85 14.06
C PHE A 240 -12.07 -4.29 15.46
N GLN A 241 -12.76 -5.42 15.54
CA GLN A 241 -13.19 -6.01 16.80
C GLN A 241 -12.73 -7.46 16.86
N LEU A 242 -12.19 -7.87 18.01
CA LEU A 242 -11.84 -9.27 18.25
C LEU A 242 -13.09 -10.01 18.74
N GLY A 243 -13.53 -11.03 18.00
CA GLY A 243 -14.65 -11.90 18.36
C GLY A 243 -14.31 -12.97 19.39
#